data_AF-A0A5E5QPB6-F1
#
_entry.id   AF-A0A5E5QPB6-F1
#
_cell.length_a   1.000
_cell.length_b   1.000
_cell.length_c   1.000
_cell.angle_alpha   90.00
_cell.angle_beta   90.00
_cell.angle_gamma   90.00
#
_symmetry.space_group_name_H-M   'P 1'
#
loop_
_entity.id
_entity.type
_entity.pdbx_description
1 polymer ?
#
loop_
_entity_poly.entity_id
_entity_poly.type
_entity_poly.pdbx_seq_one_letter_code
_entity_poly.pdbx_strand_id
1 'polypeptide(L)'
;QTHYQLTSHLQSNTLELDDKAQTLSYEHYYPYSSTAIIAGKDKNQVQQKRYRYTGKEIDDSSGLSYYGARYLAPWLTRWISPDSARAVDGLNLYVYVGNNPLKYIDPTGHVKVIPVGMHPPYGEIDVLSPIEGTYQNNNLFHFPEAYERLENIVRAYPTDKFNLLNNNTKFLIKSEESSNGALIIQAFSYPSGDNFRNTMYFSTGELVFNSNFKNKYPDRRSGLNATEVISYQYLGMTKIAGALNMLPKIILRHNIINPSTEEAIKIYQTDRNYLNFYRNFLIESDNGRSSLRIANTFSLKVVSIQLKDSYKDSYNIGLYLKPTMPLISADEPLPPRGDMYEYFAPDSRLAKIRRQTDHCAIL
;
A
#
# COMPACT_ATOMS: atom_id res chain seq x y z
N GLN A 1 4.07 25.14 -22.54
CA GLN A 1 4.11 26.09 -21.40
C GLN A 1 3.88 25.28 -20.15
N THR A 2 4.74 25.39 -19.14
CA THR A 2 4.57 24.68 -17.87
C THR A 2 3.60 25.44 -16.97
N HIS A 3 2.73 24.75 -16.24
CA HIS A 3 1.80 25.33 -15.28
C HIS A 3 2.11 24.75 -13.89
N TYR A 4 2.63 25.58 -12.99
CA TYR A 4 2.91 25.18 -11.61
C TYR A 4 1.68 25.43 -10.76
N GLN A 5 1.12 24.37 -10.14
CA GLN A 5 -0.10 24.45 -9.35
C GLN A 5 0.20 24.66 -7.86
N LEU A 6 -0.43 25.67 -7.26
CA LEU A 6 -0.38 25.91 -5.81
C LEU A 6 -1.74 25.60 -5.22
N THR A 7 -1.75 24.65 -4.28
CA THR A 7 -2.97 24.08 -3.74
C THR A 7 -3.29 24.55 -2.32
N SER A 8 -4.58 24.62 -2.00
CA SER A 8 -5.06 24.82 -0.62
C SER A 8 -4.77 23.61 0.28
N HIS A 9 -5.16 23.70 1.55
CA HIS A 9 -5.09 22.57 2.50
C HIS A 9 -5.95 21.37 2.06
N LEU A 10 -6.94 21.58 1.19
CA LEU A 10 -7.78 20.53 0.61
C LEU A 10 -7.23 19.99 -0.71
N GLN A 11 -6.01 20.38 -1.11
CA GLN A 11 -5.42 20.07 -2.41
C GLN A 11 -6.19 20.68 -3.60
N SER A 12 -7.03 21.69 -3.38
CA SER A 12 -7.68 22.43 -4.46
C SER A 12 -6.69 23.38 -5.13
N ASN A 13 -6.58 23.36 -6.45
CA ASN A 13 -5.68 24.24 -7.22
C ASN A 13 -6.18 25.69 -7.16
N THR A 14 -5.52 26.52 -6.36
CA THR A 14 -5.93 27.92 -6.10
C THR A 14 -5.21 28.95 -6.96
N LEU A 15 -4.02 28.61 -7.48
CA LEU A 15 -3.17 29.51 -8.23
C LEU A 15 -2.29 28.70 -9.19
N GLU A 16 -2.23 29.13 -10.45
CA GLU A 16 -1.29 28.60 -11.42
C GLU A 16 -0.27 29.66 -11.83
N LEU A 17 1.00 29.27 -11.88
CA LEU A 17 2.11 30.11 -12.28
C LEU A 17 2.80 29.55 -13.54
N ASP A 18 3.41 30.43 -14.33
CA ASP A 18 4.32 30.03 -15.41
C ASP A 18 5.78 29.84 -14.92
N ASP A 19 6.67 29.47 -15.85
CA ASP A 19 8.11 29.29 -15.60
C ASP A 19 8.84 30.56 -15.11
N LYS A 20 8.19 31.72 -15.14
CA LYS A 20 8.70 33.00 -14.66
C LYS A 20 7.98 33.47 -13.38
N ALA A 21 7.24 32.57 -12.73
CA ALA A 21 6.42 32.84 -11.56
C ALA A 21 5.34 33.92 -11.79
N GLN A 22 4.89 34.12 -13.03
CA GLN A 22 3.75 34.99 -13.31
C GLN A 22 2.44 34.24 -13.16
N THR A 23 1.43 34.90 -12.58
CA THR A 23 0.08 34.36 -12.44
C THR A 23 -0.58 34.11 -13.79
N LEU A 24 -0.95 32.85 -14.03
CA LEU A 24 -1.76 32.40 -15.16
C LEU A 24 -3.23 32.43 -14.80
N SER A 25 -3.59 31.75 -13.70
CA SER A 25 -4.97 31.65 -13.21
C SER A 25 -5.00 31.70 -11.69
N TYR A 26 -6.08 32.25 -11.15
CA TYR A 26 -6.41 32.27 -9.73
C TYR A 26 -7.85 31.80 -9.56
N GLU A 27 -8.10 30.92 -8.61
CA GLU A 27 -9.42 30.36 -8.39
C GLU A 27 -9.70 30.09 -6.91
N HIS A 28 -10.87 30.49 -6.45
CA HIS A 28 -11.40 30.19 -5.13
C HIS A 28 -12.71 29.43 -5.26
N TYR A 29 -12.95 28.55 -4.29
CA TYR A 29 -14.06 27.61 -4.30
C TYR A 29 -14.96 27.83 -3.09
N TYR A 30 -16.26 27.63 -3.30
CA TYR A 30 -17.18 27.33 -2.22
C TYR A 30 -16.83 25.97 -1.59
N PRO A 31 -17.34 25.67 -0.37
CA PRO A 31 -16.98 24.44 0.33
C PRO A 31 -17.24 23.16 -0.46
N TYR A 32 -18.21 23.13 -1.37
CA TYR A 32 -18.62 21.94 -2.14
C TYR A 32 -18.27 22.04 -3.64
N SER A 33 -17.03 22.41 -3.97
CA SER A 33 -16.48 22.41 -5.34
C SER A 33 -16.90 23.54 -6.28
N SER A 34 -18.02 24.24 -6.07
CA SER A 34 -18.42 25.32 -6.97
C SER A 34 -17.40 26.46 -6.96
N THR A 35 -17.04 27.00 -8.12
CA THR A 35 -16.15 28.15 -8.24
C THR A 35 -16.83 29.41 -7.70
N ALA A 36 -16.22 30.05 -6.71
CA ALA A 36 -16.66 31.32 -6.14
C ALA A 36 -16.05 32.51 -6.90
N ILE A 37 -14.75 32.41 -7.22
CA ILE A 37 -14.00 33.42 -7.96
C ILE A 37 -13.07 32.69 -8.91
N ILE A 38 -13.00 33.12 -10.16
CA ILE A 38 -11.95 32.72 -11.10
C ILE A 38 -11.46 33.94 -11.88
N ALA A 39 -10.15 34.07 -12.01
CA ALA A 39 -9.51 35.19 -12.67
C ALA A 39 -8.22 34.76 -13.36
N GLY A 40 -7.84 35.46 -14.42
CA GLY A 40 -6.58 35.27 -15.14
C GLY A 40 -6.43 36.30 -16.25
N LYS A 41 -5.21 36.46 -16.76
CA LYS A 41 -4.91 37.46 -17.82
C LYS A 41 -5.52 37.08 -19.16
N ASP A 42 -5.63 35.77 -19.43
CA ASP A 42 -6.13 35.21 -20.68
C ASP A 42 -7.27 34.22 -20.40
N LYS A 43 -8.44 34.46 -21.00
CA LYS A 43 -9.64 33.63 -20.80
C LYS A 43 -9.43 32.19 -21.30
N ASN A 44 -8.73 31.99 -22.40
CA ASN A 44 -8.48 30.66 -22.95
C ASN A 44 -7.54 29.87 -22.04
N GLN A 45 -6.51 30.51 -21.48
CA GLN A 45 -5.62 29.87 -20.51
C GLN A 45 -6.37 29.46 -19.23
N VAL A 46 -7.26 30.32 -18.73
CA VAL A 46 -8.11 29.99 -17.57
C VAL A 46 -9.03 28.81 -17.87
N GLN A 47 -9.62 28.75 -19.06
CA GLN A 47 -10.51 27.64 -19.46
C GLN A 47 -9.78 26.31 -19.67
N GLN A 48 -8.49 26.32 -20.00
CA GLN A 48 -7.70 25.09 -20.16
C GLN A 48 -7.42 24.36 -18.82
N LYS A 49 -7.72 24.99 -17.68
CA LYS A 49 -7.54 24.41 -16.35
C LYS A 49 -8.53 23.27 -16.10
N ARG A 50 -8.07 22.04 -16.23
CA ARG A 50 -8.88 20.82 -16.01
C ARG A 50 -9.00 20.42 -14.54
N TYR A 51 -7.88 20.42 -13.80
CA TYR A 51 -7.84 20.00 -12.40
C TYR A 51 -7.99 21.20 -11.46
N ARG A 52 -9.06 21.17 -10.64
CA ARG A 52 -9.51 22.32 -9.87
C ARG A 52 -9.69 21.97 -8.40
N TYR A 53 -10.92 21.70 -7.96
CA TYR A 53 -11.24 21.44 -6.56
C TYR A 53 -10.76 20.05 -6.11
N THR A 54 -10.05 19.96 -4.98
CA THR A 54 -9.47 18.73 -4.42
C THR A 54 -8.62 17.91 -5.40
N GLY A 55 -7.98 18.59 -6.35
CA GLY A 55 -7.19 17.95 -7.42
C GLY A 55 -8.02 17.12 -8.40
N LYS A 56 -9.34 17.32 -8.47
CA LYS A 56 -10.23 16.60 -9.39
C LYS A 56 -10.50 17.39 -10.65
N GLU A 57 -10.72 16.64 -11.71
CA GLU A 57 -11.12 17.18 -13.00
C GLU A 57 -12.58 17.62 -12.94
N ILE A 58 -12.86 18.81 -13.47
CA ILE A 58 -14.23 19.25 -13.76
C ILE A 58 -14.49 19.07 -15.26
N ASP A 59 -15.61 18.46 -15.59
CA ASP A 59 -16.11 18.42 -16.95
C ASP A 59 -16.86 19.73 -17.23
N ASP A 60 -16.25 20.64 -18.00
CA ASP A 60 -16.84 21.95 -18.31
C ASP A 60 -18.18 21.84 -19.09
N SER A 61 -18.47 20.70 -19.74
CA SER A 61 -19.72 20.53 -20.47
C SER A 61 -20.93 20.25 -19.57
N SER A 62 -20.72 19.49 -18.49
CA SER A 62 -21.75 19.13 -17.52
C SER A 62 -21.67 19.92 -16.21
N GLY A 63 -20.51 20.50 -15.90
CA GLY A 63 -20.17 21.09 -14.61
C GLY A 63 -19.90 20.07 -13.50
N LEU A 64 -19.87 18.78 -13.80
CA LEU A 64 -19.64 17.71 -12.83
C LEU A 64 -18.15 17.51 -12.56
N SER A 65 -17.79 17.26 -11.31
CA SER A 65 -16.43 16.92 -10.92
C SER A 65 -16.25 15.40 -10.89
N TYR A 66 -15.25 14.86 -11.59
CA TYR A 66 -15.00 13.42 -11.68
C TYR A 66 -14.02 12.94 -10.61
N TYR A 67 -14.45 11.95 -9.82
CA TYR A 67 -13.69 11.44 -8.67
C TYR A 67 -13.15 10.02 -8.87
N GLY A 68 -13.33 9.43 -10.04
CA GLY A 68 -12.98 8.04 -10.32
C GLY A 68 -14.22 7.15 -10.30
N ALA A 69 -14.79 6.91 -9.12
CA ALA A 69 -15.99 6.06 -9.01
C ALA A 69 -17.31 6.80 -9.19
N ARG A 70 -17.34 8.10 -8.88
CA ARG A 70 -18.57 8.91 -8.89
C ARG A 70 -18.30 10.30 -9.44
N TYR A 71 -19.39 10.96 -9.84
CA TYR A 71 -19.39 12.37 -10.20
C TYR A 71 -20.08 13.18 -9.10
N LEU A 72 -19.43 14.25 -8.67
CA LEU A 72 -19.98 15.22 -7.73
C LEU A 72 -20.71 16.31 -8.52
N ALA A 73 -21.94 16.65 -8.12
CA ALA A 73 -22.65 17.84 -8.60
C ALA A 73 -22.44 18.98 -7.59
N PRO A 74 -21.57 19.96 -7.88
CA PRO A 74 -21.23 21.02 -6.93
C PRO A 74 -22.45 21.83 -6.48
N TRP A 75 -23.38 22.12 -7.40
CA TRP A 75 -24.62 22.86 -7.11
C TRP A 75 -25.62 22.09 -6.25
N LEU A 76 -25.56 20.76 -6.23
CA LEU A 76 -26.37 19.93 -5.32
C LEU A 76 -25.64 19.60 -4.02
N THR A 77 -24.34 19.91 -3.93
CA THR A 77 -23.45 19.55 -2.81
C THR A 77 -23.39 18.03 -2.55
N ARG A 78 -23.67 17.21 -3.58
CA ARG A 78 -23.91 15.77 -3.45
C ARG A 78 -23.40 14.97 -4.66
N TRP A 79 -23.15 13.69 -4.43
CA TRP A 79 -22.92 12.73 -5.50
C TRP A 79 -24.18 12.59 -6.37
N ILE A 80 -24.01 12.43 -7.68
CA ILE A 80 -25.15 12.22 -8.59
C ILE A 80 -25.64 10.77 -8.62
N SER A 81 -24.84 9.85 -8.08
CA SER A 81 -25.14 8.43 -7.96
C SER A 81 -24.96 7.99 -6.51
N PRO A 82 -25.74 7.00 -6.04
CA PRO A 82 -25.51 6.43 -4.72
C PRO A 82 -24.10 5.83 -4.66
N ASP A 83 -23.51 5.81 -3.47
CA ASP A 83 -22.28 5.08 -3.22
C ASP A 83 -22.45 3.62 -3.59
N SER A 84 -21.68 3.14 -4.56
CA SER A 84 -21.66 1.71 -4.87
C SER A 84 -21.03 0.89 -3.74
N ALA A 85 -20.32 1.55 -2.81
CA ALA A 85 -19.84 0.97 -1.56
C ALA A 85 -20.89 1.01 -0.43
N ARG A 86 -22.15 1.36 -0.72
CA ARG A 86 -23.29 1.35 0.21
C ARG A 86 -23.00 2.15 1.50
N ALA A 87 -23.53 1.71 2.64
CA ALA A 87 -23.62 2.51 3.87
C ALA A 87 -22.30 2.66 4.66
N VAL A 88 -21.14 2.52 4.01
CA VAL A 88 -19.81 2.58 4.63
C VAL A 88 -19.53 3.95 5.25
N ASP A 89 -19.92 5.03 4.59
CA ASP A 89 -19.73 6.40 5.07
C ASP A 89 -20.99 6.98 5.78
N GLY A 90 -21.89 6.09 6.17
CA GLY A 90 -23.19 6.38 6.78
C GLY A 90 -24.36 5.96 5.89
N LEU A 91 -25.58 6.00 6.44
CA LEU A 91 -26.79 5.55 5.74
C LEU A 91 -27.16 6.41 4.51
N ASN A 92 -26.55 7.59 4.35
CA ASN A 92 -26.82 8.49 3.23
C ASN A 92 -25.81 8.28 2.11
N LEU A 93 -26.19 7.46 1.12
CA LEU A 93 -25.31 7.05 0.01
C LEU A 93 -24.90 8.19 -0.95
N TYR A 94 -25.51 9.36 -0.83
CA TYR A 94 -25.26 10.50 -1.73
C TYR A 94 -24.47 11.61 -1.04
N VAL A 95 -24.04 11.41 0.21
CA VAL A 95 -23.34 12.43 1.01
C VAL A 95 -21.91 12.62 0.51
N TYR A 96 -21.52 13.87 0.27
CA TYR A 96 -20.12 14.20 0.02
C TYR A 96 -19.40 14.39 1.37
N VAL A 97 -18.38 13.57 1.62
CA VAL A 97 -17.42 13.67 2.74
C VAL A 97 -18.03 13.94 4.13
N GLY A 98 -19.18 13.32 4.41
CA GLY A 98 -19.87 13.46 5.70
C GLY A 98 -20.33 14.89 6.00
N ASN A 99 -20.66 15.68 4.98
CA ASN A 99 -21.05 17.09 5.07
C ASN A 99 -20.00 18.02 5.72
N ASN A 100 -18.72 17.62 5.73
CA ASN A 100 -17.63 18.45 6.25
C ASN A 100 -16.49 18.61 5.23
N PRO A 101 -16.75 19.27 4.09
CA PRO A 101 -15.77 19.40 3.02
C PRO A 101 -14.68 20.44 3.30
N LEU A 102 -14.75 21.14 4.44
CA LEU A 102 -13.66 21.99 4.92
C LEU A 102 -12.55 21.19 5.59
N LYS A 103 -12.86 19.97 6.04
CA LYS A 103 -11.94 19.06 6.73
C LYS A 103 -11.54 17.85 5.87
N TYR A 104 -12.46 17.34 5.06
CA TYR A 104 -12.28 16.08 4.35
C TYR A 104 -12.35 16.25 2.83
N ILE A 105 -11.67 15.34 2.12
CA ILE A 105 -11.74 15.16 0.67
C ILE A 105 -12.11 13.71 0.36
N ASP A 106 -12.62 13.42 -0.84
CA ASP A 106 -12.77 12.06 -1.33
C ASP A 106 -11.78 11.83 -2.50
N PRO A 107 -10.76 10.97 -2.38
CA PRO A 107 -9.81 10.77 -3.47
C PRO A 107 -10.29 9.80 -4.54
N THR A 108 -11.26 8.94 -4.24
CA THR A 108 -11.66 7.82 -5.13
C THR A 108 -13.15 7.86 -5.49
N GLY A 109 -13.91 8.74 -4.84
CA GLY A 109 -15.36 8.71 -4.86
C GLY A 109 -15.94 7.61 -3.98
N HIS A 110 -15.23 7.11 -2.96
CA HIS A 110 -15.73 6.10 -2.02
C HIS A 110 -15.34 6.32 -0.57
N VAL A 111 -14.34 7.16 -0.30
CA VAL A 111 -13.75 7.25 1.03
C VAL A 111 -13.40 8.68 1.34
N LYS A 112 -14.01 9.24 2.39
CA LYS A 112 -13.58 10.52 2.93
C LYS A 112 -12.27 10.38 3.71
N VAL A 113 -11.34 11.29 3.45
CA VAL A 113 -10.01 11.31 4.08
C VAL A 113 -9.63 12.74 4.46
N ILE A 114 -8.69 12.92 5.39
CA ILE A 114 -8.12 14.25 5.68
C ILE A 114 -6.94 14.49 4.71
N PRO A 115 -6.93 15.58 3.93
CA PRO A 115 -5.85 15.91 3.01
C PRO A 115 -4.52 16.21 3.72
N VAL A 116 -3.43 16.01 2.99
CA VAL A 116 -2.04 16.10 3.48
C VAL A 116 -1.70 17.55 3.87
N GLY A 117 -1.09 17.75 5.04
CA GLY A 117 -0.59 19.07 5.47
C GLY A 117 -1.23 19.64 6.74
N MET A 118 -2.36 19.08 7.21
CA MET A 118 -2.99 19.51 8.48
C MET A 118 -2.61 18.69 9.74
N HIS A 119 -1.99 17.51 9.60
CA HIS A 119 -1.57 16.57 10.67
C HIS A 119 -2.65 16.10 11.70
N PRO A 120 -2.70 14.80 12.07
CA PRO A 120 -2.10 13.64 11.40
C PRO A 120 -2.94 13.16 10.19
N PRO A 121 -2.34 12.38 9.28
CA PRO A 121 -2.92 11.92 8.03
C PRO A 121 -4.00 10.89 8.32
N TYR A 122 -5.18 11.08 7.72
CA TYR A 122 -6.38 10.26 7.88
C TYR A 122 -6.95 10.30 9.31
N GLY A 123 -8.25 10.64 9.44
CA GLY A 123 -8.99 10.26 10.64
C GLY A 123 -8.98 8.73 10.80
N GLU A 124 -9.33 8.21 11.97
CA GLU A 124 -9.35 6.77 12.28
C GLU A 124 -9.91 5.95 11.10
N ILE A 125 -9.02 5.28 10.35
CA ILE A 125 -9.44 4.28 9.36
C ILE A 125 -9.63 2.99 10.14
N ASP A 126 -10.87 2.51 10.19
CA ASP A 126 -11.10 1.14 10.59
C ASP A 126 -10.64 0.21 9.45
N VAL A 127 -9.42 -0.30 9.58
CA VAL A 127 -8.81 -1.20 8.59
C VAL A 127 -9.52 -2.55 8.47
N LEU A 128 -10.40 -2.90 9.42
CA LEU A 128 -11.18 -4.13 9.43
C LEU A 128 -12.64 -3.92 8.98
N SER A 129 -13.03 -2.68 8.70
CA SER A 129 -14.35 -2.40 8.15
C SER A 129 -14.44 -2.90 6.70
N PRO A 130 -15.58 -3.48 6.27
CA PRO A 130 -15.72 -4.11 4.94
C PRO A 130 -15.28 -3.20 3.79
N ILE A 131 -14.47 -3.73 2.86
CA ILE A 131 -14.14 -3.02 1.62
C ILE A 131 -15.22 -3.34 0.60
N GLU A 132 -15.97 -2.35 0.14
CA GLU A 132 -16.97 -2.53 -0.94
C GLU A 132 -16.55 -1.85 -2.26
N GLY A 133 -15.25 -1.54 -2.39
CA GLY A 133 -14.65 -0.90 -3.57
C GLY A 133 -14.33 -1.84 -4.73
N THR A 134 -14.32 -1.25 -5.93
CA THR A 134 -14.23 -1.89 -7.25
C THR A 134 -12.82 -1.89 -7.85
N TYR A 135 -11.78 -1.48 -7.10
CA TYR A 135 -10.44 -1.36 -7.66
C TYR A 135 -9.90 -2.74 -8.02
N GLN A 136 -9.92 -3.01 -9.32
CA GLN A 136 -9.42 -4.20 -9.94
C GLN A 136 -8.27 -3.81 -10.86
N ASN A 137 -7.16 -4.53 -10.72
CA ASN A 137 -6.02 -4.35 -11.59
C ASN A 137 -5.40 -5.71 -11.87
N ASN A 138 -5.15 -6.02 -13.14
CA ASN A 138 -4.54 -7.29 -13.55
C ASN A 138 -3.11 -7.47 -13.04
N ASN A 139 -2.49 -6.42 -12.48
CA ASN A 139 -1.21 -6.49 -11.81
C ASN A 139 -1.32 -6.88 -10.32
N LEU A 140 -2.53 -7.15 -9.81
CA LEU A 140 -2.78 -7.71 -8.48
C LEU A 140 -3.31 -9.15 -8.59
N PHE A 141 -3.23 -9.91 -7.51
CA PHE A 141 -3.91 -11.19 -7.40
C PHE A 141 -5.28 -10.96 -6.76
N HIS A 142 -6.36 -11.30 -7.46
CA HIS A 142 -7.66 -11.48 -6.81
C HIS A 142 -7.64 -12.83 -6.09
N PHE A 143 -7.52 -12.82 -4.77
CA PHE A 143 -7.38 -14.01 -3.93
C PHE A 143 -8.17 -13.85 -2.61
N PRO A 144 -9.51 -14.03 -2.65
CA PRO A 144 -10.39 -13.77 -1.51
C PRO A 144 -10.05 -14.56 -0.24
N GLU A 145 -9.74 -15.85 -0.36
CA GLU A 145 -9.50 -16.73 0.79
C GLU A 145 -8.27 -16.29 1.59
N ALA A 146 -7.21 -15.88 0.88
CA ALA A 146 -5.99 -15.37 1.51
C ALA A 146 -6.19 -13.96 2.09
N TYR A 147 -7.02 -13.14 1.45
CA TYR A 147 -7.37 -11.80 1.93
C TYR A 147 -8.19 -11.87 3.23
N GLU A 148 -9.25 -12.69 3.26
CA GLU A 148 -10.06 -12.96 4.46
C GLU A 148 -9.18 -13.51 5.59
N ARG A 149 -8.25 -14.42 5.27
CA ARG A 149 -7.27 -14.92 6.26
C ARG A 149 -6.41 -13.78 6.83
N LEU A 150 -6.00 -12.80 6.02
CA LEU A 150 -5.24 -11.65 6.49
C LEU A 150 -6.07 -10.76 7.43
N GLU A 151 -7.35 -10.53 7.12
CA GLU A 151 -8.28 -9.83 8.01
C GLU A 151 -8.44 -10.55 9.35
N ASN A 152 -8.58 -11.87 9.32
CA ASN A 152 -8.69 -12.70 10.52
C ASN A 152 -7.42 -12.65 11.38
N ILE A 153 -6.24 -12.62 10.76
CA ILE A 153 -4.96 -12.45 11.46
C ILE A 153 -4.92 -11.11 12.20
N VAL A 154 -5.29 -10.01 11.52
CA VAL A 154 -5.27 -8.67 12.14
C VAL A 154 -6.35 -8.54 13.23
N ARG A 155 -7.52 -9.15 13.03
CA ARG A 155 -8.61 -9.20 14.03
C ARG A 155 -8.20 -9.97 15.29
N ALA A 156 -7.32 -10.95 15.16
CA ALA A 156 -6.82 -11.76 16.27
C ALA A 156 -5.65 -11.11 17.02
N TYR A 157 -5.21 -9.90 16.66
CA TYR A 157 -4.14 -9.21 17.40
C TYR A 157 -4.55 -8.93 18.85
N PRO A 158 -3.61 -9.07 19.81
CA PRO A 158 -3.80 -8.56 21.16
C PRO A 158 -4.24 -7.09 21.13
N THR A 159 -5.21 -6.74 21.98
CA THR A 159 -5.85 -5.41 22.00
C THR A 159 -4.85 -4.27 22.13
N ASP A 160 -3.80 -4.45 22.95
CA ASP A 160 -2.72 -3.49 23.12
C ASP A 160 -1.93 -3.26 21.82
N LYS A 161 -1.59 -4.34 21.10
CA LYS A 161 -0.91 -4.25 19.80
C LYS A 161 -1.78 -3.63 18.72
N PHE A 162 -3.06 -4.02 18.65
CA PHE A 162 -4.00 -3.45 17.70
C PHE A 162 -4.16 -1.95 17.94
N ASN A 163 -4.41 -1.54 19.18
CA ASN A 163 -4.53 -0.12 19.54
C ASN A 163 -3.23 0.65 19.27
N LEU A 164 -2.07 0.04 19.53
CA LEU A 164 -0.78 0.64 19.24
C LEU A 164 -0.61 0.89 17.73
N LEU A 165 -0.98 -0.06 16.88
CA LEU A 165 -0.99 0.12 15.43
C LEU A 165 -2.00 1.18 15.00
N ASN A 166 -3.23 1.10 15.50
CA ASN A 166 -4.32 2.02 15.17
C ASN A 166 -3.95 3.49 15.48
N ASN A 167 -3.34 3.72 16.64
CA ASN A 167 -3.00 5.07 17.09
C ASN A 167 -1.71 5.63 16.45
N ASN A 168 -0.85 4.76 15.88
CA ASN A 168 0.47 5.16 15.38
C ASN A 168 0.66 4.92 13.88
N THR A 169 -0.36 4.42 13.18
CA THR A 169 -0.30 4.19 11.73
C THR A 169 -0.97 5.33 10.99
N LYS A 170 -0.30 5.79 9.94
CA LYS A 170 -0.73 6.90 9.08
C LYS A 170 -0.63 6.43 7.64
N PHE A 171 -1.60 6.79 6.83
CA PHE A 171 -1.56 6.51 5.39
C PHE A 171 -1.24 7.78 4.60
N LEU A 172 -0.94 7.65 3.30
CA LEU A 172 -0.69 8.76 2.39
C LEU A 172 -0.92 8.30 0.95
N ILE A 173 -1.92 8.83 0.26
CA ILE A 173 -2.02 8.69 -1.19
C ILE A 173 -0.99 9.62 -1.83
N LYS A 174 -0.08 9.05 -2.62
CA LYS A 174 0.84 9.83 -3.44
C LYS A 174 0.16 10.16 -4.76
N SER A 175 -0.20 11.42 -4.93
CA SER A 175 -0.49 12.01 -6.24
C SER A 175 0.79 12.68 -6.72
N GLU A 176 1.58 12.00 -7.54
CA GLU A 176 2.67 12.66 -8.27
C GLU A 176 2.18 12.92 -9.70
N GLU A 177 2.32 14.15 -10.20
CA GLU A 177 1.97 14.52 -11.59
C GLU A 177 2.69 13.63 -12.62
N SER A 178 3.84 13.05 -12.24
CA SER A 178 4.65 12.12 -13.04
C SER A 178 4.13 10.67 -13.05
N SER A 179 3.14 10.31 -12.22
CA SER A 179 2.74 8.91 -12.04
C SER A 179 1.69 8.41 -13.03
N ASN A 180 1.30 9.22 -14.03
CA ASN A 180 0.28 8.87 -15.03
C ASN A 180 -1.03 8.29 -14.43
N GLY A 181 -1.45 8.79 -13.26
CA GLY A 181 -2.66 8.30 -12.58
C GLY A 181 -2.47 6.97 -11.85
N ALA A 182 -1.24 6.51 -11.62
CA ALA A 182 -0.97 5.35 -10.78
C ALA A 182 -1.43 5.59 -9.34
N LEU A 183 -2.32 4.73 -8.84
CA LEU A 183 -2.74 4.74 -7.44
C LEU A 183 -1.61 4.19 -6.55
N ILE A 184 -1.01 5.07 -5.77
CA ILE A 184 0.10 4.77 -4.88
C ILE A 184 -0.30 5.17 -3.46
N ILE A 185 -0.21 4.25 -2.52
CA ILE A 185 -0.55 4.51 -1.12
C ILE A 185 0.63 4.12 -0.26
N GLN A 186 1.10 5.03 0.58
CA GLN A 186 2.12 4.77 1.59
C GLN A 186 1.46 4.61 2.95
N ALA A 187 2.05 3.77 3.78
CA ALA A 187 1.70 3.58 5.17
C ALA A 187 2.94 3.76 6.05
N PHE A 188 2.74 4.42 7.18
CA PHE A 188 3.78 4.76 8.14
C PHE A 188 3.32 4.40 9.54
N SER A 189 4.04 3.53 10.25
CA SER A 189 3.79 3.24 11.66
C SER A 189 5.00 3.65 12.49
N TYR A 190 4.78 4.52 13.50
CA TYR A 190 5.84 5.05 14.39
C TYR A 190 5.65 4.75 15.89
N PRO A 191 5.34 3.51 16.30
CA PRO A 191 5.11 3.19 17.70
C PRO A 191 6.43 3.14 18.49
N SER A 192 6.49 3.85 19.62
CA SER A 192 7.62 3.81 20.57
C SER A 192 9.00 4.09 19.95
N GLY A 193 9.06 4.89 18.88
CA GLY A 193 10.31 5.19 18.17
C GLY A 193 10.80 4.09 17.22
N ASP A 194 10.03 3.02 17.04
CA ASP A 194 10.17 2.18 15.84
C ASP A 194 9.68 2.94 14.60
N ASN A 195 10.13 2.52 13.42
CA ASN A 195 9.77 3.17 12.15
C ASN A 195 9.55 2.09 11.08
N PHE A 196 8.29 1.99 10.64
CA PHE A 196 7.88 1.12 9.55
C PHE A 196 7.25 1.95 8.44
N ARG A 197 7.85 1.93 7.25
CA ARG A 197 7.32 2.61 6.07
C ARG A 197 7.20 1.62 4.92
N ASN A 198 6.00 1.48 4.41
CA ASN A 198 5.71 0.62 3.27
C ASN A 198 4.86 1.38 2.25
N THR A 199 4.98 1.03 0.99
CA THR A 199 4.25 1.65 -0.12
C THR A 199 3.63 0.57 -0.99
N MET A 200 2.34 0.66 -1.27
CA MET A 200 1.67 -0.16 -2.26
C MET A 200 1.48 0.62 -3.55
N TYR A 201 2.03 0.11 -4.64
CA TYR A 201 1.77 0.56 -6.01
C TYR A 201 0.67 -0.32 -6.59
N PHE A 202 -0.57 0.13 -6.50
CA PHE A 202 -1.73 -0.66 -6.94
C PHE A 202 -1.74 -0.89 -8.45
N SER A 203 -1.16 0.04 -9.21
CA SER A 203 -1.05 -0.06 -10.67
C SER A 203 -0.07 -1.13 -11.14
N THR A 204 1.00 -1.42 -10.39
CA THR A 204 2.05 -2.38 -10.77
C THR A 204 2.03 -3.65 -9.92
N GLY A 205 1.26 -3.67 -8.83
CA GLY A 205 1.20 -4.79 -7.89
C GLY A 205 2.42 -4.90 -6.98
N GLU A 206 3.21 -3.84 -6.86
CA GLU A 206 4.45 -3.83 -6.08
C GLU A 206 4.22 -3.29 -4.66
N LEU A 207 4.45 -4.15 -3.67
CA LEU A 207 4.50 -3.80 -2.26
C LEU A 207 5.95 -3.53 -1.86
N VAL A 208 6.29 -2.25 -1.73
CA VAL A 208 7.63 -1.77 -1.43
C VAL A 208 7.82 -1.59 0.07
N PHE A 209 8.86 -2.18 0.61
CA PHE A 209 9.31 -1.97 1.98
C PHE A 209 10.41 -0.93 1.99
N ASN A 210 10.04 0.30 2.39
CA ASN A 210 10.96 1.44 2.40
C ASN A 210 11.79 1.52 3.68
N SER A 211 11.20 1.19 4.84
CA SER A 211 11.93 1.13 6.12
C SER A 211 11.27 0.17 7.10
N ASN A 212 12.10 -0.50 7.90
CA ASN A 212 11.69 -1.35 9.01
C ASN A 212 12.77 -1.27 10.09
N PHE A 213 12.81 -0.14 10.80
CA PHE A 213 13.80 0.13 11.83
C PHE A 213 13.17 -0.04 13.20
N LYS A 214 13.83 -0.88 14.01
CA LYS A 214 13.53 -1.00 15.43
C LYS A 214 14.31 0.02 16.23
N ASN A 215 13.73 0.47 17.33
CA ASN A 215 14.42 1.29 18.30
C ASN A 215 15.70 0.58 18.73
N LYS A 216 16.81 1.33 18.73
CA LYS A 216 18.12 0.82 19.13
C LYS A 216 18.13 0.39 20.60
N TYR A 217 17.25 0.96 21.42
CA TYR A 217 17.06 0.62 22.83
C TYR A 217 15.93 -0.42 22.97
N PRO A 218 16.22 -1.68 23.37
CA PRO A 218 15.24 -2.76 23.40
C PRO A 218 14.02 -2.50 24.29
N ASP A 219 14.23 -1.84 25.43
CA ASP A 219 13.22 -1.39 26.40
C ASP A 219 12.23 -0.39 25.81
N ARG A 220 12.61 0.28 24.72
CA ARG A 220 11.78 1.26 24.00
C ARG A 220 11.14 0.70 22.75
N ARG A 221 11.32 -0.58 22.41
CA ARG A 221 10.70 -1.17 21.22
C ARG A 221 9.20 -1.37 21.44
N SER A 222 8.41 -1.22 20.39
CA SER A 222 6.95 -1.39 20.44
C SER A 222 6.47 -2.82 20.73
N GLY A 223 7.36 -3.81 20.69
CA GLY A 223 6.98 -5.23 20.73
C GLY A 223 6.28 -5.75 19.46
N LEU A 224 5.95 -4.88 18.50
CA LEU A 224 5.38 -5.27 17.21
C LEU A 224 6.44 -5.96 16.34
N ASN A 225 6.06 -6.88 15.47
CA ASN A 225 6.96 -7.40 14.46
C ASN A 225 6.60 -6.86 13.06
N ALA A 226 7.51 -6.99 12.10
CA ALA A 226 7.32 -6.44 10.76
C ALA A 226 6.11 -7.05 10.02
N THR A 227 5.80 -8.32 10.31
CA THR A 227 4.64 -9.03 9.76
C THR A 227 3.33 -8.46 10.32
N GLU A 228 3.29 -8.18 11.63
CA GLU A 228 2.13 -7.53 12.28
C GLU A 228 1.84 -6.16 11.67
N VAL A 229 2.90 -5.35 11.54
CA VAL A 229 2.77 -4.00 11.01
C VAL A 229 2.33 -4.01 9.54
N ILE A 230 2.96 -4.82 8.68
CA ILE A 230 2.59 -4.81 7.26
C ILE A 230 1.21 -5.40 7.01
N SER A 231 0.76 -6.36 7.80
CA SER A 231 -0.60 -6.92 7.65
C SER A 231 -1.65 -5.84 7.91
N TYR A 232 -1.51 -5.10 9.03
CA TYR A 232 -2.37 -3.97 9.36
C TYR A 232 -2.28 -2.86 8.30
N GLN A 233 -1.06 -2.46 7.93
CA GLN A 233 -0.85 -1.42 6.93
C GLN A 233 -1.41 -1.82 5.56
N TYR A 234 -1.28 -3.09 5.15
CA TYR A 234 -1.78 -3.55 3.86
C TYR A 234 -3.30 -3.45 3.79
N LEU A 235 -4.02 -3.91 4.81
CA LEU A 235 -5.47 -3.78 4.90
C LEU A 235 -5.93 -2.31 4.86
N GLY A 236 -5.20 -1.42 5.53
CA GLY A 236 -5.50 0.02 5.45
C GLY A 236 -5.25 0.61 4.05
N MET A 237 -4.17 0.20 3.37
CA MET A 237 -3.90 0.63 2.00
C MET A 237 -4.96 0.11 1.02
N THR A 238 -5.34 -1.16 1.09
CA THR A 238 -6.39 -1.74 0.23
C THR A 238 -7.75 -1.13 0.53
N LYS A 239 -8.04 -0.79 1.79
CA LYS A 239 -9.25 -0.07 2.19
C LYS A 239 -9.34 1.29 1.51
N ILE A 240 -8.27 2.09 1.58
CA ILE A 240 -8.22 3.41 0.93
C ILE A 240 -8.33 3.26 -0.60
N ALA A 241 -7.69 2.23 -1.16
CA ALA A 241 -7.75 1.97 -2.60
C ALA A 241 -9.12 1.45 -3.07
N GLY A 242 -9.93 0.88 -2.18
CA GLY A 242 -11.11 0.10 -2.58
C GLY A 242 -10.72 -1.21 -3.29
N ALA A 243 -9.60 -1.84 -2.93
CA ALA A 243 -9.05 -3.02 -3.59
C ALA A 243 -9.38 -4.31 -2.82
N LEU A 244 -10.68 -4.66 -2.76
CA LEU A 244 -11.16 -5.85 -2.05
C LEU A 244 -10.55 -7.13 -2.64
N ASN A 245 -10.13 -8.06 -1.78
CA ASN A 245 -9.58 -9.36 -2.17
C ASN A 245 -8.31 -9.30 -3.03
N MET A 246 -7.67 -8.14 -3.12
CA MET A 246 -6.47 -7.96 -3.92
C MET A 246 -5.22 -8.13 -3.08
N LEU A 247 -4.25 -8.88 -3.60
CA LEU A 247 -2.93 -9.12 -3.00
C LEU A 247 -1.81 -8.68 -3.96
N PRO A 248 -0.62 -8.33 -3.45
CA PRO A 248 0.48 -7.87 -4.29
C PRO A 248 1.08 -9.02 -5.09
N LYS A 249 1.64 -8.72 -6.27
CA LYS A 249 2.41 -9.68 -7.08
C LYS A 249 3.89 -9.65 -6.80
N ILE A 250 4.38 -8.54 -6.25
CA ILE A 250 5.81 -8.32 -6.02
C ILE A 250 5.99 -7.73 -4.61
N ILE A 251 6.93 -8.29 -3.85
CA ILE A 251 7.51 -7.62 -2.68
C ILE A 251 8.82 -7.00 -3.12
N LEU A 252 8.98 -5.69 -2.99
CA LEU A 252 10.25 -5.01 -3.22
C LEU A 252 10.89 -4.63 -1.89
N ARG A 253 12.10 -5.12 -1.65
CA ARG A 253 12.96 -4.61 -0.57
C ARG A 253 13.79 -3.47 -1.13
N HIS A 254 13.55 -2.26 -0.65
CA HIS A 254 14.19 -1.05 -1.13
C HIS A 254 15.35 -0.62 -0.22
N ASN A 255 16.44 -0.12 -0.81
CA ASN A 255 17.60 0.44 -0.10
C ASN A 255 18.14 -0.48 1.01
N ILE A 256 18.44 -1.73 0.66
CA ILE A 256 18.93 -2.73 1.60
C ILE A 256 20.39 -2.44 1.95
N ILE A 257 20.65 -2.32 3.26
CA ILE A 257 21.97 -2.11 3.86
C ILE A 257 22.32 -3.19 4.91
N ASN A 258 21.53 -4.28 5.00
CA ASN A 258 21.73 -5.31 6.01
C ASN A 258 22.94 -6.20 5.64
N PRO A 259 23.89 -6.45 6.56
CA PRO A 259 25.11 -7.22 6.27
C PRO A 259 24.85 -8.63 5.70
N SER A 260 23.87 -9.37 6.25
CA SER A 260 23.55 -10.73 5.79
C SER A 260 23.01 -10.75 4.35
N THR A 261 22.30 -9.69 3.95
CA THR A 261 21.82 -9.57 2.57
C THR A 261 22.94 -9.14 1.64
N GLU A 262 23.79 -8.21 2.08
CA GLU A 262 24.96 -7.76 1.32
C GLU A 262 25.92 -8.92 1.03
N GLU A 263 26.15 -9.80 2.01
CA GLU A 263 26.95 -11.02 1.84
C GLU A 263 26.35 -11.96 0.79
N ALA A 264 25.05 -12.23 0.85
CA ALA A 264 24.36 -13.05 -0.16
C ALA A 264 24.51 -12.47 -1.58
N ILE A 265 24.45 -11.13 -1.71
CA ILE A 265 24.63 -10.43 -2.98
C ILE A 265 26.10 -10.52 -3.45
N LYS A 266 27.08 -10.33 -2.58
CA LYS A 266 28.51 -10.43 -2.91
C LYS A 266 28.88 -11.82 -3.42
N ILE A 267 28.36 -12.86 -2.76
CA ILE A 267 28.52 -14.26 -3.21
C ILE A 267 27.95 -14.41 -4.62
N TYR A 268 26.71 -13.96 -4.85
CA TYR A 268 26.07 -14.05 -6.16
C TYR A 268 26.77 -13.27 -7.26
N GLN A 269 27.30 -12.08 -6.95
CA GLN A 269 28.08 -11.29 -7.90
C GLN A 269 29.38 -11.98 -8.32
N THR A 270 29.93 -12.82 -7.43
CA THR A 270 31.16 -13.59 -7.67
C THR A 270 30.89 -14.87 -8.44
N ASP A 271 29.94 -15.70 -7.97
CA ASP A 271 29.71 -17.04 -8.51
C ASP A 271 28.66 -17.09 -9.64
N ARG A 272 27.84 -16.04 -9.77
CA ARG A 272 26.69 -15.94 -10.69
C ARG A 272 25.70 -17.12 -10.57
N ASN A 273 25.71 -17.82 -9.44
CA ASN A 273 24.85 -18.97 -9.18
C ASN A 273 23.52 -18.50 -8.58
N TYR A 274 22.50 -18.45 -9.43
CA TYR A 274 21.17 -18.00 -9.02
C TYR A 274 20.53 -18.88 -7.92
N LEU A 275 20.76 -20.19 -7.94
CA LEU A 275 20.18 -21.10 -6.93
C LEU A 275 20.80 -20.83 -5.55
N ASN A 276 22.12 -20.59 -5.50
CA ASN A 276 22.80 -20.18 -4.29
C ASN A 276 22.29 -18.82 -3.81
N PHE A 277 22.16 -17.84 -4.70
CA PHE A 277 21.63 -16.52 -4.35
C PHE A 277 20.23 -16.60 -3.76
N TYR A 278 19.33 -17.33 -4.43
CA TYR A 278 17.96 -17.54 -3.99
C TYR A 278 17.91 -18.12 -2.57
N ARG A 279 18.74 -19.14 -2.29
CA ARG A 279 18.84 -19.79 -0.97
C ARG A 279 19.43 -18.84 0.07
N ASN A 280 20.62 -18.29 -0.18
CA ASN A 280 21.34 -17.41 0.74
C ASN A 280 20.49 -16.19 1.09
N PHE A 281 19.80 -15.62 0.12
CA PHE A 281 18.88 -14.52 0.38
C PHE A 281 17.68 -14.97 1.21
N LEU A 282 16.85 -15.91 0.77
CA LEU A 282 15.59 -16.21 1.47
C LEU A 282 15.76 -16.85 2.85
N ILE A 283 16.81 -17.63 3.05
CA ILE A 283 16.95 -18.50 4.22
C ILE A 283 17.94 -17.90 5.21
N GLU A 284 19.06 -17.37 4.72
CA GLU A 284 20.14 -16.90 5.59
C GLU A 284 20.02 -15.41 5.90
N SER A 285 19.57 -14.60 4.93
CA SER A 285 19.46 -13.16 5.13
C SER A 285 18.23 -12.73 5.93
N ASP A 286 18.39 -11.71 6.78
CA ASP A 286 17.30 -11.16 7.59
C ASP A 286 16.16 -10.62 6.70
N ASN A 287 16.49 -9.94 5.61
CA ASN A 287 15.51 -9.38 4.68
C ASN A 287 14.76 -10.47 3.93
N GLY A 288 15.44 -11.52 3.47
CA GLY A 288 14.80 -12.65 2.79
C GLY A 288 13.90 -13.45 3.73
N ARG A 289 14.37 -13.83 4.93
CA ARG A 289 13.55 -14.51 5.94
C ARG A 289 12.31 -13.70 6.31
N SER A 290 12.47 -12.38 6.50
CA SER A 290 11.35 -11.49 6.76
C SER A 290 10.34 -11.44 5.60
N SER A 291 10.82 -11.42 4.36
CA SER A 291 9.97 -11.45 3.16
C SER A 291 9.23 -12.77 3.04
N LEU A 292 9.87 -13.88 3.36
CA LEU A 292 9.27 -15.20 3.34
C LEU A 292 8.13 -15.31 4.36
N ARG A 293 8.32 -14.82 5.60
CA ARG A 293 7.23 -14.76 6.59
C ARG A 293 6.04 -13.96 6.09
N ILE A 294 6.31 -12.79 5.52
CA ILE A 294 5.23 -11.91 5.02
C ILE A 294 4.51 -12.56 3.84
N ALA A 295 5.23 -13.15 2.89
CA ALA A 295 4.62 -13.87 1.78
C ALA A 295 3.73 -15.02 2.29
N ASN A 296 4.22 -15.81 3.26
CA ASN A 296 3.44 -16.86 3.92
C ASN A 296 2.20 -16.32 4.65
N THR A 297 2.32 -15.20 5.36
CA THR A 297 1.17 -14.51 5.98
C THR A 297 0.13 -14.08 4.95
N PHE A 298 0.52 -13.84 3.70
CA PHE A 298 -0.40 -13.48 2.62
C PHE A 298 -0.82 -14.72 1.80
N SER A 299 -0.44 -15.93 2.21
CA SER A 299 -0.59 -17.18 1.43
C SER A 299 -0.03 -17.09 0.01
N LEU A 300 1.10 -16.39 -0.13
CA LEU A 300 1.86 -16.21 -1.37
C LEU A 300 3.20 -16.94 -1.28
N LYS A 301 3.57 -17.63 -2.37
CA LYS A 301 4.88 -18.28 -2.51
C LYS A 301 5.81 -17.41 -3.35
N VAL A 302 7.04 -17.22 -2.87
CA VAL A 302 8.12 -16.62 -3.67
C VAL A 302 8.52 -17.58 -4.79
N VAL A 303 8.43 -17.13 -6.05
CA VAL A 303 8.79 -17.94 -7.23
C VAL A 303 10.16 -17.59 -7.79
N SER A 304 10.53 -16.31 -7.73
CA SER A 304 11.80 -15.83 -8.21
C SER A 304 12.20 -14.54 -7.50
N ILE A 305 13.49 -14.25 -7.54
CA ILE A 305 14.08 -13.10 -6.89
C ILE A 305 14.94 -12.39 -7.92
N GLN A 306 14.85 -11.07 -8.01
CA GLN A 306 15.65 -10.28 -8.92
C GLN A 306 16.36 -9.17 -8.16
N LEU A 307 17.66 -9.08 -8.35
CA LEU A 307 18.43 -7.90 -7.98
C LEU A 307 18.06 -6.80 -8.98
N LYS A 308 17.48 -5.71 -8.49
CA LYS A 308 17.14 -4.51 -9.27
C LYS A 308 18.27 -3.49 -9.15
N ASP A 309 18.29 -2.54 -10.09
CA ASP A 309 19.32 -1.50 -10.14
C ASP A 309 19.46 -0.77 -8.80
N SER A 310 20.72 -0.59 -8.42
CA SER A 310 21.17 0.03 -7.16
C SER A 310 21.57 1.49 -7.39
N TYR A 311 21.40 2.30 -6.36
CA TYR A 311 21.98 3.65 -6.30
C TYR A 311 22.85 3.75 -5.05
N LYS A 312 24.13 4.11 -5.21
CA LYS A 312 25.11 4.36 -4.13
C LYS A 312 25.02 3.38 -2.94
N ASP A 313 25.73 2.26 -3.03
CA ASP A 313 25.94 1.28 -1.95
C ASP A 313 24.65 0.68 -1.34
N SER A 314 23.53 0.78 -2.04
CA SER A 314 22.25 0.22 -1.60
C SER A 314 21.65 -0.70 -2.65
N TYR A 315 21.10 -1.83 -2.22
CA TYR A 315 20.53 -2.83 -3.13
C TYR A 315 19.01 -2.86 -3.07
N ASN A 316 18.40 -3.09 -4.23
CA ASN A 316 16.97 -3.33 -4.35
C ASN A 316 16.74 -4.79 -4.76
N ILE A 317 15.87 -5.51 -4.05
CA ILE A 317 15.56 -6.91 -4.38
C ILE A 317 14.06 -7.07 -4.53
N GLY A 318 13.62 -7.45 -5.74
CA GLY A 318 12.24 -7.79 -6.05
C GLY A 318 11.98 -9.29 -5.88
N LEU A 319 10.98 -9.65 -5.10
CA LEU A 319 10.50 -11.02 -4.93
C LEU A 319 9.16 -11.15 -5.67
N TYR A 320 9.11 -12.04 -6.65
CA TYR A 320 7.92 -12.30 -7.44
C TYR A 320 7.12 -13.41 -6.76
N LEU A 321 5.81 -13.24 -6.71
CA LEU A 321 4.93 -14.06 -5.89
C LEU A 321 3.94 -14.85 -6.75
N LYS A 322 3.38 -15.92 -6.16
CA LYS A 322 2.19 -16.61 -6.68
C LYS A 322 1.23 -16.99 -5.56
N PRO A 323 -0.09 -17.00 -5.79
CA PRO A 323 -1.07 -17.61 -4.89
C PRO A 323 -0.73 -19.07 -4.58
N THR A 324 -0.98 -19.51 -3.35
CA THR A 324 -0.77 -20.90 -2.92
C THR A 324 -2.02 -21.45 -2.26
N MET A 325 -2.41 -22.66 -2.66
CA MET A 325 -3.49 -23.46 -2.07
C MET A 325 -2.98 -24.88 -1.76
N PRO A 326 -3.33 -25.50 -0.62
CA PRO A 326 -4.11 -24.93 0.48
C PRO A 326 -3.42 -23.72 1.13
N LEU A 327 -4.18 -22.89 1.86
CA LEU A 327 -3.63 -21.69 2.51
C LEU A 327 -2.46 -22.06 3.42
N ILE A 328 -1.39 -21.28 3.33
CA ILE A 328 -0.17 -21.46 4.12
C ILE A 328 -0.53 -21.20 5.60
N SER A 329 -0.10 -22.07 6.52
CA SER A 329 -0.37 -21.83 7.94
C SER A 329 0.30 -20.56 8.42
N ALA A 330 -0.37 -19.76 9.26
CA ALA A 330 0.25 -18.57 9.87
C ALA A 330 1.41 -18.98 10.80
N ASP A 331 1.33 -20.20 11.32
CA ASP A 331 2.31 -20.80 12.24
C ASP A 331 3.37 -21.63 11.52
N GLU A 332 3.38 -21.65 10.18
CA GLU A 332 4.35 -22.47 9.45
C GLU A 332 5.77 -21.97 9.75
N PRO A 333 6.59 -22.78 10.45
CA PRO A 333 7.90 -22.33 10.87
C PRO A 333 8.75 -22.08 9.63
N LEU A 334 9.47 -20.95 9.62
CA LEU A 334 10.52 -20.76 8.62
C LEU A 334 11.48 -21.94 8.68
N PRO A 335 12.04 -22.38 7.54
CA PRO A 335 13.13 -23.33 7.59
C PRO A 335 14.23 -22.85 8.55
N PRO A 336 14.80 -23.76 9.37
CA PRO A 336 15.94 -23.44 10.22
C PRO A 336 17.08 -22.89 9.35
N ARG A 337 17.90 -21.98 9.89
CA ARG A 337 19.09 -21.49 9.17
C ARG A 337 19.96 -22.71 8.82
N GLY A 338 20.34 -22.83 7.54
CA GLY A 338 21.27 -23.85 7.05
C GLY A 338 20.68 -25.18 6.54
N ASP A 339 19.45 -25.58 6.87
CA ASP A 339 18.92 -26.92 6.51
C ASP A 339 17.64 -26.84 5.69
N MET A 340 17.72 -27.17 4.40
CA MET A 340 16.61 -26.94 3.48
C MET A 340 16.47 -27.92 2.31
N TYR A 341 17.07 -29.12 2.41
CA TYR A 341 16.95 -30.14 1.36
C TYR A 341 15.50 -30.61 1.12
N GLU A 342 14.59 -30.48 2.10
CA GLU A 342 13.22 -30.98 1.98
C GLU A 342 12.20 -29.97 1.42
N TYR A 343 12.45 -28.66 1.52
CA TYR A 343 11.41 -27.64 1.25
C TYR A 343 11.27 -27.25 -0.24
N PHE A 344 12.24 -27.66 -1.07
CA PHE A 344 12.31 -27.33 -2.50
C PHE A 344 12.45 -28.55 -3.41
N ALA A 345 12.25 -29.76 -2.88
CA ALA A 345 12.14 -30.93 -3.74
C ALA A 345 10.91 -30.76 -4.66
N PRO A 346 11.06 -30.84 -5.99
CA PRO A 346 9.92 -30.99 -6.88
C PRO A 346 9.24 -32.31 -6.53
N ASP A 347 7.93 -32.29 -6.28
CA ASP A 347 7.06 -33.42 -5.93
C ASP A 347 7.71 -34.81 -6.06
N SER A 348 8.36 -35.26 -4.98
CA SER A 348 8.69 -36.68 -4.81
C SER A 348 7.95 -37.19 -3.59
N ARG A 349 6.70 -37.60 -3.80
CA ARG A 349 6.11 -38.72 -3.05
C ARG A 349 7.15 -39.84 -3.09
N LEU A 350 7.88 -40.10 -2.00
CA LEU A 350 8.53 -41.39 -1.68
C LEU A 350 9.36 -41.40 -0.38
N ALA A 351 9.61 -40.28 0.30
CA ALA A 351 10.44 -40.30 1.51
C ALA A 351 9.71 -40.66 2.83
N LYS A 352 8.37 -40.73 2.84
CA LYS A 352 7.59 -40.96 4.08
C LYS A 352 7.34 -42.43 4.48
N ILE A 353 7.93 -43.42 3.79
CA ILE A 353 7.72 -44.85 4.11
C ILE A 353 8.95 -45.53 4.76
N ARG A 354 10.13 -44.89 4.81
CA ARG A 354 11.36 -45.58 5.26
C ARG A 354 11.85 -45.30 6.69
N ARG A 355 11.07 -44.61 7.54
CA ARG A 355 11.48 -44.33 8.94
C ARG A 355 10.64 -45.01 10.02
N GLN A 356 9.79 -45.96 9.69
CA GLN A 356 8.85 -46.56 10.66
C GLN A 356 8.84 -48.10 10.73
N THR A 357 9.93 -48.78 10.34
CA THR A 357 10.01 -50.25 10.43
C THR A 357 11.20 -50.83 11.19
N ASP A 358 12.12 -50.05 11.75
CA ASP A 358 13.32 -50.63 12.39
C ASP A 358 13.20 -50.83 13.91
N HIS A 359 11.99 -51.08 14.44
CA HIS A 359 11.80 -51.52 15.82
C HIS A 359 10.75 -52.64 15.93
N CYS A 360 11.15 -53.83 15.47
CA CYS A 360 10.66 -55.17 15.86
C CYS A 360 11.57 -56.20 15.12
N ALA A 361 12.21 -57.20 15.72
CA ALA A 361 12.17 -57.72 17.08
C ALA A 361 13.32 -58.75 17.34
N ILE A 362 13.32 -59.31 18.56
CA ILE A 362 13.75 -60.66 18.99
C ILE A 362 15.25 -60.86 19.34
N LEU A 363 15.58 -60.86 20.65
CA LEU A 363 15.54 -62.01 21.56
C LEU A 363 15.52 -61.54 23.02
#